data_AF-A0A1F4N479-F1
#
_entry.id   AF-A0A1F4N479-F1
#
_cell.length_a   1.000
_cell.length_b   1.000
_cell.length_c   1.000
_cell.angle_alpha   90.00
_cell.angle_beta   90.00
_cell.angle_gamma   90.00
#
_symmetry.space_group_name_H-M   'P 1'
#
loop_
_entity.id
_entity.type
_entity.pdbx_description
1 polymer ?
#
loop_
_entity_poly.entity_id
_entity_poly.type
_entity_poly.pdbx_seq_one_letter_code
_entity_poly.pdbx_strand_id
1 'polypeptide(L)'
;MVAAALAVLGSVSSSAWADSYTIDFKTFFNTATADNPFDTKTLNYSVAKLTISDLAGGNGVQLALQHNSHTFAALSSAGNFVDVLWLKGPSGTLGNLSGASLAAGAGYSATPIVKDIGYAYTWNLDFAGSSLAEGQSAVLTLTGAGLSAATLTTIAQQTPIMLSLGNVGGTYGLAALGNTVNFVGGAPVLVTAVPEPASYALMGLGLVGLVWARRRQAA
;
A
#
# COMPACT_ATOMS: atom_id res chain seq x y z
N MET A 1 18.52 55.42 22.19
CA MET A 1 18.27 54.01 22.53
C MET A 1 17.34 53.45 21.46
N VAL A 2 17.81 52.53 20.61
CA VAL A 2 17.03 51.97 19.50
C VAL A 2 16.63 50.55 19.91
N ALA A 3 15.33 50.28 20.01
CA ALA A 3 14.81 48.95 20.29
C ALA A 3 14.65 48.18 18.97
N ALA A 4 15.44 47.12 18.80
CA ALA A 4 15.26 46.16 17.71
C ALA A 4 14.14 45.18 18.10
N ALA A 5 13.00 45.26 17.42
CA ALA A 5 11.94 44.26 17.53
C ALA A 5 12.33 43.02 16.72
N LEU A 6 12.66 41.94 17.42
CA LEU A 6 12.93 40.62 16.86
C LEU A 6 11.59 40.00 16.39
N ALA A 7 11.30 40.05 15.09
CA ALA A 7 10.20 39.32 14.50
C ALA A 7 10.57 37.83 14.45
N VAL A 8 10.00 37.05 15.37
CA VAL A 8 10.01 35.58 15.29
C VAL A 8 9.13 35.20 14.10
N LEU A 9 9.75 34.95 12.94
CA LEU A 9 9.11 34.16 11.89
C LEU A 9 8.90 32.77 12.48
N GLY A 10 7.68 32.51 12.96
CA GLY A 10 7.23 31.16 13.27
C GLY A 10 7.44 30.33 12.01
N SER A 11 8.32 29.33 12.10
CA SER A 11 8.49 28.32 11.07
C SER A 11 7.12 27.70 10.81
N VAL A 12 6.52 28.05 9.68
CA VAL A 12 5.38 27.29 9.16
C VAL A 12 5.96 25.92 8.85
N SER A 13 5.75 24.95 9.74
CA SER A 13 6.00 23.56 9.45
C SER A 13 5.04 23.21 8.32
N SER A 14 5.49 23.36 7.07
CA SER A 14 4.81 22.78 5.93
C SER A 14 4.91 21.27 6.13
N SER A 15 3.91 20.67 6.77
CA SER A 15 3.68 19.24 6.65
C SER A 15 3.47 19.00 5.16
N ALA A 16 4.50 18.52 4.47
CA ALA A 16 4.30 17.87 3.19
C ALA A 16 3.26 16.79 3.45
N TRP A 17 2.15 16.83 2.71
CA TRP A 17 1.12 15.82 2.85
C TRP A 17 1.75 14.49 2.49
N ALA A 18 1.64 13.50 3.38
CA ALA A 18 2.07 12.14 3.10
C ALA A 18 1.25 11.64 1.90
N ASP A 19 1.91 11.23 0.81
CA ASP A 19 1.19 10.70 -0.33
C ASP A 19 0.59 9.35 0.07
N SER A 20 -0.63 9.09 -0.41
CA SER A 20 -1.30 7.81 -0.22
C SER A 20 -1.92 7.33 -1.51
N TYR A 21 -1.79 6.04 -1.79
CA TYR A 21 -2.30 5.41 -2.99
C TYR A 21 -3.03 4.12 -2.66
N THR A 22 -4.08 3.82 -3.42
CA THR A 22 -4.79 2.55 -3.33
C THR A 22 -4.67 1.73 -4.60
N ILE A 23 -4.56 0.41 -4.43
CA ILE A 23 -4.46 -0.57 -5.50
C ILE A 23 -5.48 -1.68 -5.19
N ASP A 24 -6.34 -1.97 -6.16
CA ASP A 24 -7.29 -3.08 -6.10
C ASP A 24 -6.76 -4.30 -6.85
N PHE A 25 -6.92 -5.49 -6.26
CA PHE A 25 -6.60 -6.75 -6.90
C PHE A 25 -7.88 -7.34 -7.52
N LYS A 26 -8.00 -7.24 -8.85
CA LYS A 26 -9.17 -7.75 -9.62
C LYS A 26 -8.78 -8.72 -10.73
N THR A 27 -7.57 -8.57 -11.26
CA THR A 27 -7.07 -9.36 -12.38
C THR A 27 -6.15 -10.45 -11.87
N PHE A 28 -6.29 -11.68 -12.36
CA PHE A 28 -5.44 -12.80 -11.96
C PHE A 28 -5.00 -13.64 -13.16
N PHE A 29 -3.90 -14.37 -13.00
CA PHE A 29 -3.44 -15.36 -13.97
C PHE A 29 -4.24 -16.66 -13.79
N ASN A 30 -5.02 -17.00 -14.81
CA ASN A 30 -5.84 -18.19 -14.80
C ASN A 30 -4.99 -19.43 -15.08
N THR A 31 -4.62 -20.15 -14.03
CA THR A 31 -3.80 -21.34 -14.16
C THR A 31 -4.57 -22.58 -14.64
N ALA A 32 -5.90 -22.53 -14.73
CA ALA A 32 -6.71 -23.68 -15.14
C ALA A 32 -6.55 -24.07 -16.63
N THR A 33 -5.99 -23.19 -17.46
CA THR A 33 -5.72 -23.44 -18.88
C THR A 33 -4.21 -23.55 -19.10
N ALA A 34 -3.69 -24.78 -19.08
CA ALA A 34 -2.26 -25.07 -19.20
C ALA A 34 -1.61 -24.54 -20.50
N ASP A 35 -2.40 -24.36 -21.56
CA ASP A 35 -1.92 -23.96 -22.89
C ASP A 35 -1.62 -22.46 -23.03
N ASN A 36 -2.05 -21.62 -22.08
CA ASN A 36 -1.73 -20.19 -22.07
C ASN A 36 -1.42 -19.69 -20.65
N PRO A 37 -0.15 -19.74 -20.21
CA PRO A 37 0.26 -19.28 -18.87
C PRO A 37 0.13 -17.76 -18.68
N PHE A 38 -0.28 -17.02 -19.71
CA PHE A 38 -0.53 -15.58 -19.69
C PHE A 38 -2.03 -15.23 -19.75
N ASP A 39 -2.93 -16.22 -19.72
CA ASP A 39 -4.37 -15.96 -19.68
C ASP A 39 -4.71 -15.20 -18.39
N THR A 40 -5.18 -13.97 -18.55
CA THR A 40 -5.59 -13.13 -17.43
C THR A 40 -7.09 -12.97 -17.43
N LYS A 41 -7.69 -13.05 -16.24
CA LYS A 41 -9.12 -12.81 -16.04
C LYS A 41 -9.32 -11.69 -15.05
N THR A 42 -10.19 -10.75 -15.40
CA THR A 42 -10.54 -9.62 -14.54
C THR A 42 -11.94 -9.83 -13.96
N LEU A 43 -12.02 -9.77 -12.65
CA LEU A 43 -13.27 -9.86 -11.89
C LEU A 43 -13.95 -8.48 -11.83
N ASN A 44 -15.27 -8.48 -11.63
CA ASN A 44 -16.05 -7.27 -11.37
C ASN A 44 -15.97 -6.79 -9.90
N TYR A 45 -15.40 -7.60 -9.02
CA TYR A 45 -15.09 -7.27 -7.62
C TYR A 45 -13.58 -7.38 -7.37
N SER A 46 -13.12 -6.83 -6.25
CA SER A 46 -11.73 -6.94 -5.83
C SER A 46 -11.58 -7.91 -4.68
N VAL A 47 -10.63 -8.85 -4.80
CA VAL A 47 -10.35 -9.82 -3.74
C VAL A 47 -9.60 -9.19 -2.57
N ALA A 48 -8.79 -8.17 -2.83
CA ALA A 48 -8.06 -7.47 -1.80
C ALA A 48 -7.80 -6.02 -2.23
N LYS A 49 -7.56 -5.16 -1.24
CA LYS A 49 -7.18 -3.77 -1.47
C LYS A 49 -5.91 -3.45 -0.69
N LEU A 50 -4.92 -2.89 -1.38
CA LEU A 50 -3.70 -2.38 -0.76
C LEU A 50 -3.76 -0.85 -0.71
N THR A 51 -3.48 -0.29 0.45
CA THR A 51 -3.18 1.14 0.62
C THR A 51 -1.71 1.30 0.95
N ILE A 52 -1.03 2.17 0.20
CA ILE A 52 0.37 2.55 0.42
C ILE A 52 0.37 4.00 0.86
N SER A 53 0.93 4.32 2.02
CA SER A 53 1.01 5.69 2.53
C SER A 53 2.39 5.99 3.05
N ASP A 54 2.89 7.19 2.84
CA ASP A 54 4.17 7.61 3.43
C ASP A 54 4.10 7.59 4.97
N LEU A 55 5.19 7.15 5.60
CA LEU A 55 5.36 7.27 7.04
C LEU A 55 5.67 8.72 7.42
N ALA A 56 5.11 9.17 8.53
CA ALA A 56 5.46 10.45 9.13
C ALA A 56 6.98 10.50 9.38
N GLY A 57 7.66 11.50 8.81
CA GLY A 57 9.13 11.62 8.87
C GLY A 57 9.88 11.16 7.62
N GLY A 58 9.19 10.63 6.59
CA GLY A 58 9.71 10.51 5.22
C GLY A 58 10.68 9.36 4.92
N ASN A 59 10.90 8.44 5.86
CA ASN A 59 11.85 7.32 5.73
C ASN A 59 11.17 5.95 5.60
N GLY A 60 10.08 5.89 4.84
CA GLY A 60 9.41 4.64 4.56
C GLY A 60 7.92 4.81 4.26
N VAL A 61 7.27 3.66 4.12
CA VAL A 61 5.84 3.54 3.82
C VAL A 61 5.15 2.63 4.82
N GLN A 62 3.87 2.89 5.05
CA GLN A 62 2.94 1.95 5.61
C GLN A 62 2.17 1.29 4.46
N LEU A 63 2.05 -0.02 4.53
CA LEU A 63 1.25 -0.87 3.66
C LEU A 63 0.09 -1.40 4.49
N ALA A 64 -1.13 -0.97 4.16
CA ALA A 64 -2.35 -1.51 4.75
C ALA A 64 -3.04 -2.39 3.71
N LEU A 65 -3.00 -3.69 3.91
CA LEU A 65 -3.61 -4.69 3.05
C LEU A 65 -4.91 -5.18 3.69
N GLN A 66 -6.01 -5.07 2.96
CA GLN A 66 -7.30 -5.63 3.31
C GLN A 66 -7.58 -6.83 2.40
N HIS A 67 -7.81 -8.01 2.98
CA HIS A 67 -8.43 -9.12 2.29
C HIS A 67 -9.95 -8.90 2.31
N ASN A 68 -10.56 -8.60 1.17
CA ASN A 68 -11.98 -8.28 1.12
C ASN A 68 -12.80 -9.57 1.26
N SER A 69 -14.01 -9.47 1.81
CA SER A 69 -15.00 -10.54 1.63
C SER A 69 -15.42 -10.60 0.17
N HIS A 70 -15.37 -11.78 -0.43
CA HIS A 70 -15.60 -11.96 -1.86
C HIS A 70 -16.21 -13.33 -2.17
N THR A 71 -16.57 -13.55 -3.44
CA THR A 71 -17.10 -14.84 -3.91
C THR A 71 -16.12 -15.59 -4.80
N PHE A 72 -14.81 -15.31 -4.68
CA PHE A 72 -13.80 -16.08 -5.39
C PHE A 72 -13.80 -17.52 -4.87
N ALA A 73 -13.55 -18.49 -5.75
CA ALA A 73 -13.73 -19.89 -5.38
C ALA A 73 -12.62 -20.35 -4.43
N ALA A 74 -13.00 -20.90 -3.28
CA ALA A 74 -12.11 -21.55 -2.34
C ALA A 74 -12.14 -23.09 -2.50
N LEU A 75 -11.03 -23.75 -2.18
CA LEU A 75 -10.90 -25.20 -2.20
C LEU A 75 -11.67 -25.87 -1.04
N SER A 76 -11.85 -25.15 0.06
CA SER A 76 -12.51 -25.64 1.26
C SER A 76 -13.41 -24.56 1.87
N SER A 77 -14.24 -24.94 2.83
CA SER A 77 -15.10 -24.03 3.58
C SER A 77 -14.35 -23.03 4.46
N ALA A 78 -13.02 -23.11 4.54
CA ALA A 78 -12.19 -22.19 5.29
C ALA A 78 -11.97 -20.84 4.57
N GLY A 79 -12.42 -20.71 3.31
CA GLY A 79 -12.24 -19.50 2.50
C GLY A 79 -10.83 -19.38 1.91
N ASN A 80 -10.57 -18.32 1.16
CA ASN A 80 -9.23 -18.03 0.67
C ASN A 80 -8.37 -17.34 1.73
N PHE A 81 -7.05 -17.39 1.54
CA PHE A 81 -6.08 -16.67 2.35
C PHE A 81 -5.15 -15.89 1.43
N VAL A 82 -4.69 -14.72 1.87
CA VAL A 82 -3.54 -14.09 1.24
C VAL A 82 -2.30 -14.81 1.72
N ASP A 83 -1.61 -15.49 0.81
CA ASP A 83 -0.34 -16.16 1.12
C ASP A 83 0.81 -15.14 1.07
N VAL A 84 0.90 -14.35 0.00
CA VAL A 84 2.06 -13.47 -0.20
C VAL A 84 1.70 -12.17 -0.91
N LEU A 85 2.28 -11.04 -0.47
CA LEU A 85 2.33 -9.80 -1.23
C LEU A 85 3.75 -9.57 -1.79
N TRP A 86 3.86 -9.48 -3.11
CA TRP A 86 5.10 -9.27 -3.85
C TRP A 86 5.22 -7.83 -4.30
N LEU A 87 6.32 -7.18 -3.93
CA LEU A 87 6.62 -5.81 -4.36
C LEU A 87 8.00 -5.70 -4.98
N LYS A 88 8.13 -4.80 -5.96
CA LYS A 88 9.42 -4.35 -6.45
C LYS A 88 9.68 -2.97 -5.86
N GLY A 89 10.85 -2.78 -5.30
CA GLY A 89 11.20 -1.53 -4.65
C GLY A 89 12.65 -1.46 -4.20
N PRO A 90 13.08 -0.28 -3.73
CA PRO A 90 14.37 -0.09 -3.08
C PRO A 90 14.59 -1.03 -1.90
N SER A 91 15.85 -1.18 -1.50
CA SER A 91 16.20 -1.93 -0.29
C SER A 91 15.65 -1.27 0.96
N GLY A 92 15.39 -2.08 1.97
CA GLY A 92 14.88 -1.60 3.24
C GLY A 92 14.71 -2.72 4.25
N THR A 93 14.06 -2.37 5.35
CA THR A 93 13.70 -3.26 6.44
C THR A 93 12.20 -3.34 6.57
N LEU A 94 11.71 -4.55 6.77
CA LEU A 94 10.35 -4.80 7.22
C LEU A 94 10.27 -4.46 8.71
N GLY A 95 9.34 -3.57 9.07
CA GLY A 95 9.11 -3.10 10.43
C GLY A 95 7.81 -3.64 11.03
N ASN A 96 7.17 -2.84 11.89
CA ASN A 96 5.94 -3.18 12.62
C ASN A 96 4.93 -3.89 11.73
N LEU A 97 4.35 -4.97 12.26
CA LEU A 97 3.27 -5.74 11.67
C LEU A 97 2.11 -5.79 12.68
N SER A 98 0.89 -5.64 12.19
CA SER A 98 -0.34 -5.88 12.95
C SER A 98 -1.38 -6.59 12.09
N GLY A 99 -2.31 -7.31 12.72
CA GLY A 99 -3.41 -8.02 12.07
C GLY A 99 -3.07 -9.45 11.66
N ALA A 100 -2.01 -9.64 10.85
CA ALA A 100 -1.55 -10.96 10.40
C ALA A 100 -0.16 -11.31 10.94
N SER A 101 0.26 -12.57 10.80
CA SER A 101 1.63 -13.02 11.05
C SER A 101 2.36 -13.29 9.73
N LEU A 102 3.66 -13.03 9.70
CA LEU A 102 4.52 -13.31 8.54
C LEU A 102 5.37 -14.57 8.77
N ALA A 103 5.67 -15.29 7.70
CA ALA A 103 6.54 -16.46 7.70
C ALA A 103 8.01 -16.07 7.94
N ALA A 104 8.79 -17.03 8.44
CA ALA A 104 10.22 -16.86 8.58
C ALA A 104 10.87 -16.66 7.20
N GLY A 105 11.51 -15.51 6.99
CA GLY A 105 12.12 -15.13 5.70
C GLY A 105 11.32 -14.12 4.88
N ALA A 106 10.16 -13.65 5.37
CA ALA A 106 9.49 -12.48 4.79
C ALA A 106 10.36 -11.21 4.93
N GLY A 107 10.40 -10.40 3.88
CA GLY A 107 11.13 -9.14 3.84
C GLY A 107 11.78 -8.87 2.48
N TYR A 108 12.85 -8.06 2.52
CA TYR A 108 13.63 -7.70 1.34
C TYR A 108 14.65 -8.78 0.99
N SER A 109 14.79 -9.06 -0.31
CA SER A 109 15.84 -9.88 -0.89
C SER A 109 16.61 -9.07 -1.94
N ALA A 110 17.94 -9.09 -1.84
CA ALA A 110 18.81 -8.48 -2.85
C ALA A 110 18.80 -9.24 -4.18
N THR A 111 18.45 -10.53 -4.14
CA THR A 111 18.26 -11.36 -5.33
C THR A 111 16.78 -11.33 -5.71
N PRO A 112 16.42 -10.76 -6.87
CA PRO A 112 15.02 -10.69 -7.27
C PRO A 112 14.43 -12.09 -7.46
N ILE A 113 13.21 -12.27 -6.98
CA ILE A 113 12.43 -13.49 -7.15
C ILE A 113 11.51 -13.29 -8.35
N VAL A 114 11.65 -14.14 -9.36
CA VAL A 114 10.81 -14.11 -10.55
C VAL A 114 9.50 -14.85 -10.26
N LYS A 115 8.38 -14.16 -10.47
CA LYS A 115 7.03 -14.71 -10.47
C LYS A 115 6.42 -14.55 -11.85
N ASP A 116 5.17 -14.99 -11.99
CA ASP A 116 4.42 -15.12 -13.24
C ASP A 116 4.80 -14.10 -14.31
N ILE A 117 4.81 -14.59 -15.53
CA ILE A 117 5.07 -13.81 -16.74
C ILE A 117 6.43 -13.08 -16.77
N GLY A 118 7.33 -13.44 -15.84
CA GLY A 118 8.71 -12.95 -15.78
C GLY A 118 8.91 -11.73 -14.89
N TYR A 119 7.91 -11.31 -14.11
CA TYR A 119 8.08 -10.18 -13.20
C TYR A 119 8.99 -10.53 -12.03
N ALA A 120 9.97 -9.66 -11.77
CA ALA A 120 10.96 -9.84 -10.72
C ALA A 120 10.69 -8.91 -9.53
N TYR A 121 10.57 -9.49 -8.34
CA TYR A 121 10.22 -8.81 -7.10
C TYR A 121 11.38 -8.88 -6.10
N THR A 122 11.60 -7.80 -5.36
CA THR A 122 12.65 -7.69 -4.34
C THR A 122 12.09 -7.77 -2.92
N TRP A 123 10.77 -7.65 -2.77
CA TRP A 123 10.07 -7.78 -1.50
C TRP A 123 9.11 -8.97 -1.55
N ASN A 124 9.24 -9.84 -0.55
CA ASN A 124 8.39 -10.98 -0.29
C ASN A 124 7.71 -10.80 1.08
N LEU A 125 6.44 -10.41 1.11
CA LEU A 125 5.67 -10.32 2.35
C LEU A 125 4.81 -11.58 2.47
N ASP A 126 5.47 -12.66 2.90
CA ASP A 126 4.88 -13.97 3.08
C ASP A 126 4.09 -14.01 4.40
N PHE A 127 2.77 -14.06 4.30
CA PHE A 127 1.87 -14.22 5.42
C PHE A 127 1.82 -15.69 5.79
N ALA A 128 2.11 -16.01 7.06
CA ALA A 128 2.27 -17.37 7.54
C ALA A 128 0.97 -18.21 7.38
N GLY A 129 0.77 -18.78 6.19
CA GLY A 129 -0.41 -19.54 5.82
C GLY A 129 -1.71 -18.76 5.99
N SER A 130 -2.68 -19.36 6.68
CA SER A 130 -4.04 -18.82 6.89
C SER A 130 -4.11 -17.58 7.79
N SER A 131 -3.01 -16.83 7.98
CA SER A 131 -2.93 -15.70 8.91
C SER A 131 -3.68 -14.46 8.42
N LEU A 132 -3.88 -14.32 7.11
CA LEU A 132 -4.66 -13.24 6.50
C LEU A 132 -5.86 -13.79 5.71
N ALA A 133 -6.88 -14.24 6.45
CA ALA A 133 -8.13 -14.76 5.92
C ALA A 133 -9.06 -13.68 5.35
N GLU A 134 -10.06 -14.08 4.57
CA GLU A 134 -11.07 -13.18 4.04
C GLU A 134 -11.71 -12.30 5.12
N GLY A 135 -11.87 -11.02 4.84
CA GLY A 135 -12.38 -10.02 5.78
C GLY A 135 -11.34 -9.45 6.74
N GLN A 136 -10.14 -10.04 6.83
CA GLN A 136 -9.07 -9.54 7.71
C GLN A 136 -8.18 -8.50 7.02
N SER A 137 -7.49 -7.72 7.85
CA SER A 137 -6.52 -6.72 7.40
C SER A 137 -5.16 -6.95 8.04
N ALA A 138 -4.11 -6.59 7.34
CA ALA A 138 -2.75 -6.49 7.87
C ALA A 138 -2.21 -5.09 7.60
N VAL A 139 -1.51 -4.54 8.58
CA VAL A 139 -0.75 -3.29 8.41
C VAL A 139 0.70 -3.56 8.72
N LEU A 140 1.57 -3.20 7.79
CA LEU A 140 3.00 -3.37 7.90
C LEU A 140 3.76 -2.13 7.45
N THR A 141 4.95 -1.91 7.99
CA THR A 141 5.78 -0.76 7.61
C THR A 141 7.04 -1.22 6.89
N LEU A 142 7.39 -0.56 5.79
CA LEU A 142 8.68 -0.72 5.12
C LEU A 142 9.49 0.56 5.32
N THR A 143 10.69 0.45 5.88
CA THR A 143 11.58 1.60 6.10
C THR A 143 12.89 1.41 5.34
N GLY A 144 13.46 2.49 4.82
CA GLY A 144 14.66 2.40 4.00
C GLY A 144 14.83 3.61 3.10
N ALA A 145 16.05 3.80 2.60
CA ALA A 145 16.37 4.93 1.73
C ALA A 145 15.63 4.80 0.40
N GLY A 146 14.94 5.88 0.00
CA GLY A 146 14.17 5.92 -1.25
C GLY A 146 12.83 5.18 -1.20
N LEU A 147 12.43 4.63 -0.06
CA LEU A 147 11.07 4.11 0.12
C LEU A 147 10.11 5.28 0.39
N SER A 148 9.28 5.56 -0.61
CA SER A 148 8.12 6.44 -0.51
C SER A 148 6.94 5.81 -1.25
N ALA A 149 5.72 6.24 -0.94
CA ALA A 149 4.51 5.78 -1.57
C ALA A 149 4.57 6.05 -3.08
N ALA A 150 4.98 7.27 -3.47
CA ALA A 150 5.16 7.67 -4.86
C ALA A 150 6.20 6.81 -5.61
N THR A 151 7.33 6.49 -4.96
CA THR A 151 8.35 5.62 -5.58
C THR A 151 7.81 4.22 -5.82
N LEU A 152 7.16 3.60 -4.82
CA LEU A 152 6.60 2.27 -4.96
C LEU A 152 5.50 2.22 -6.02
N THR A 153 4.63 3.23 -6.09
CA THR A 153 3.58 3.27 -7.13
C THR A 153 4.12 3.54 -8.52
N THR A 154 5.18 4.34 -8.65
CA THR A 154 5.85 4.55 -9.94
C THR A 154 6.46 3.25 -10.45
N ILE A 155 7.12 2.48 -9.56
CA ILE A 155 7.64 1.15 -9.89
C ILE A 155 6.49 0.18 -10.23
N ALA A 156 5.38 0.25 -9.49
CA ALA A 156 4.20 -0.58 -9.72
C ALA A 156 3.58 -0.40 -11.12
N GLN A 157 3.78 0.74 -11.77
CA GLN A 157 3.33 0.93 -13.16
C GLN A 157 4.14 0.11 -14.17
N GLN A 158 5.39 -0.26 -13.86
CA GLN A 158 6.26 -1.06 -14.73
C GLN A 158 6.29 -2.54 -14.33
N THR A 159 6.25 -2.80 -13.02
CA THR A 159 6.19 -4.14 -12.44
C THR A 159 5.03 -4.13 -11.45
N PRO A 160 3.81 -4.49 -11.88
CA PRO A 160 2.63 -4.48 -11.04
C PRO A 160 2.86 -5.19 -9.72
N ILE A 161 2.30 -4.66 -8.63
CA ILE A 161 2.30 -5.36 -7.35
C ILE A 161 1.48 -6.64 -7.51
N MET A 162 1.97 -7.75 -6.99
CA MET A 162 1.31 -9.05 -7.13
C MET A 162 0.91 -9.60 -5.78
N LEU A 163 -0.25 -10.22 -5.72
CA LEU A 163 -0.81 -10.86 -4.52
C LEU A 163 -1.08 -12.33 -4.82
N SER A 164 -0.47 -13.23 -4.06
CA SER A 164 -0.74 -14.66 -4.14
C SER A 164 -1.89 -14.99 -3.18
N LEU A 165 -2.99 -15.53 -3.72
CA LEU A 165 -4.07 -16.12 -2.92
C LEU A 165 -3.89 -17.63 -2.85
N GLY A 166 -3.96 -18.18 -1.64
CA GLY A 166 -3.95 -19.61 -1.34
C GLY A 166 -5.34 -20.20 -1.14
N ASN A 167 -5.39 -21.53 -1.01
CA ASN A 167 -6.62 -22.32 -0.84
C ASN A 167 -7.66 -22.05 -1.94
N VAL A 168 -7.22 -21.81 -3.17
CA VAL A 168 -8.09 -21.49 -4.32
C VAL A 168 -8.75 -22.75 -4.87
N GLY A 169 -10.03 -22.65 -5.24
CA GLY A 169 -10.79 -23.76 -5.80
C GLY A 169 -10.21 -24.25 -7.13
N GLY A 170 -10.37 -25.56 -7.40
CA GLY A 170 -9.82 -26.24 -8.58
C GLY A 170 -10.29 -25.71 -9.94
N THR A 171 -11.31 -24.84 -9.96
CA THR A 171 -11.76 -24.13 -11.17
C THR A 171 -10.75 -23.10 -11.67
N TYR A 172 -9.89 -22.56 -10.78
CA TYR A 172 -8.93 -21.50 -11.11
C TYR A 172 -7.49 -21.83 -10.69
N GLY A 173 -7.32 -22.64 -9.64
CA GLY A 173 -6.03 -23.13 -9.18
C GLY A 173 -5.76 -24.56 -9.65
N LEU A 174 -4.55 -24.82 -10.15
CA LEU A 174 -4.09 -26.19 -10.37
C LEU A 174 -3.59 -26.80 -9.05
N ALA A 175 -4.04 -28.00 -8.72
CA ALA A 175 -3.54 -28.74 -7.56
C ALA A 175 -2.02 -28.98 -7.61
N ALA A 176 -1.47 -29.16 -8.82
CA ALA A 176 -0.03 -29.29 -9.05
C ALA A 176 0.77 -28.00 -8.71
N LEU A 177 0.10 -26.86 -8.63
CA LEU A 177 0.66 -25.56 -8.27
C LEU A 177 0.27 -25.12 -6.84
N GLY A 178 -0.17 -26.07 -6.00
CA GLY A 178 -0.50 -25.79 -4.60
C GLY A 178 -1.85 -25.09 -4.38
N ASN A 179 -2.71 -25.02 -5.41
CA ASN A 179 -3.98 -24.29 -5.35
C ASN A 179 -3.80 -22.80 -5.00
N THR A 180 -2.75 -22.20 -5.54
CA THR A 180 -2.46 -20.77 -5.42
C THR A 180 -2.74 -20.08 -6.75
N VAL A 181 -3.25 -18.85 -6.69
CA VAL A 181 -3.44 -17.99 -7.87
C VAL A 181 -2.85 -16.61 -7.58
N ASN A 182 -2.16 -16.05 -8.56
CA ASN A 182 -1.56 -14.73 -8.44
C ASN A 182 -2.44 -13.67 -9.09
N PHE A 183 -2.79 -12.67 -8.30
CA PHE A 183 -3.48 -11.47 -8.69
C PHE A 183 -2.49 -10.36 -8.99
N VAL A 184 -2.78 -9.60 -10.04
CA VAL A 184 -2.04 -8.42 -10.46
C VAL A 184 -2.81 -7.19 -9.97
N GLY A 185 -2.11 -6.33 -9.24
CA GLY A 185 -2.64 -5.05 -8.76
C GLY A 185 -2.97 -4.13 -9.93
N GLY A 186 -4.12 -3.47 -9.85
CA GLY A 186 -4.51 -2.44 -10.81
C GLY A 186 -3.62 -1.20 -10.74
N ALA A 187 -3.90 -0.24 -11.63
CA ALA A 187 -3.22 1.05 -11.63
C ALA A 187 -3.38 1.75 -10.26
N PRO A 188 -2.29 2.23 -9.62
CA PRO A 188 -2.40 2.95 -8.36
C PRO A 188 -3.22 4.22 -8.50
N VAL A 189 -4.16 4.45 -7.57
CA VAL A 189 -5.01 5.64 -7.52
C VAL A 189 -4.59 6.50 -6.33
N LEU A 190 -4.25 7.77 -6.59
CA LEU A 190 -3.89 8.73 -5.55
C LEU A 190 -5.11 9.02 -4.66
N VAL A 191 -4.91 8.88 -3.35
CA VAL A 191 -5.85 9.29 -2.32
C VAL A 191 -5.49 10.71 -1.91
N THR A 192 -6.27 11.68 -2.36
CA THR A 192 -6.10 13.06 -1.92
C THR A 192 -6.67 13.17 -0.50
N ALA A 193 -5.79 13.41 0.49
CA ALA A 193 -6.24 13.73 1.83
C ALA A 193 -6.98 15.07 1.78
N VAL A 194 -8.29 15.06 2.07
CA VAL A 194 -9.09 16.28 2.20
C VAL A 194 -8.66 16.96 3.51
N PRO A 195 -8.18 18.23 3.50
CA PRO A 195 -7.85 18.93 4.72
C PRO A 195 -9.06 19.00 5.64
N GLU A 196 -8.88 18.63 6.90
CA GLU A 196 -9.98 18.72 7.88
C GLU A 196 -10.47 20.17 8.03
N PRO A 197 -11.76 20.40 8.34
CA PRO A 197 -12.34 21.74 8.51
C PRO A 197 -11.57 22.64 9.47
N ALA A 198 -10.89 22.05 10.46
CA ALA A 198 -10.07 22.77 11.43
C ALA A 198 -8.86 23.47 10.79
N SER A 199 -8.26 22.88 9.75
CA SER A 199 -7.16 23.48 9.00
C SER A 199 -7.64 24.72 8.22
N TYR A 200 -8.86 24.69 7.68
CA TYR A 200 -9.50 25.86 7.07
C TYR A 200 -9.85 26.93 8.12
N ALA A 201 -10.33 26.52 9.29
CA ALA A 201 -10.64 27.45 10.37
C ALA A 201 -9.37 28.17 10.89
N LEU A 202 -8.24 27.47 11.01
CA LEU A 202 -6.96 28.07 11.40
C LEU A 202 -6.39 28.99 10.32
N MET A 203 -6.49 28.63 9.04
CA MET A 203 -6.13 29.54 7.94
C MET A 203 -7.03 30.79 7.93
N GLY A 204 -8.34 30.63 8.18
CA GLY A 204 -9.27 31.75 8.29
C GLY A 204 -8.98 32.66 9.49
N LEU A 205 -8.70 32.09 10.67
CA LEU A 205 -8.35 32.85 11.88
C LEU A 205 -7.00 33.57 11.75
N GLY A 206 -6.02 32.97 11.07
CA GLY A 206 -4.72 33.60 10.80
C GLY A 206 -4.85 34.87 9.95
N LEU A 207 -5.75 34.86 8.96
CA LEU A 207 -6.05 36.03 8.13
C LEU A 207 -6.79 37.13 8.92
N VAL A 208 -7.75 36.74 9.77
CA VAL A 208 -8.48 37.70 10.64
C VAL A 208 -7.54 38.36 11.64
N GLY A 209 -6.60 37.61 12.23
CA GLY A 209 -5.57 38.14 13.13
C GLY A 209 -4.66 39.16 12.46
N LEU A 210 -4.26 38.91 11.20
CA LEU A 210 -3.45 39.83 10.40
C LEU A 210 -4.16 41.14 10.08
N VAL A 211 -5.46 41.09 9.79
CA VAL A 211 -6.28 42.30 9.55
C VAL A 211 -6.45 43.12 10.82
N TRP A 212 -6.62 42.47 11.98
CA TRP A 212 -6.76 43.18 13.25
C TRP A 212 -5.45 43.79 13.76
N ALA A 213 -4.31 43.12 13.54
CA ALA A 213 -2.98 43.66 13.84
C ALA A 213 -2.66 44.91 13.00
N ARG A 214 -3.03 44.92 11.70
CA ARG A 214 -2.89 46.10 10.84
C ARG A 214 -3.71 47.31 11.30
N ARG A 215 -4.90 47.09 11.86
CA ARG A 215 -5.74 48.18 12.39
C ARG A 215 -5.15 48.86 13.63
N ARG A 216 -4.35 48.15 14.42
CA ARG A 216 -3.67 48.72 15.60
C ARG A 216 -2.38 49.50 15.30
N GLN A 217 -1.81 49.34 14.10
CA GLN A 217 -0.63 50.11 13.68
C GLN A 217 -0.99 51.41 12.94
N ALA A 218 -2.26 51.58 12.55
CA ALA A 218 -2.75 52.76 11.82
C ALA A 218 -3.57 53.73 12.69
N ALA A 219 -3.62 53.49 14.00
CA ALA A 219 -4.19 54.38 15.03
C ALA A 219 -3.07 54.74 16.02
#